data_AF-A0A257SH70-F1
#
_entry.id   AF-A0A257SH70-F1
#
_cell.length_a   1.000
_cell.length_b   1.000
_cell.length_c   1.000
_cell.angle_alpha   90.00
_cell.angle_beta   90.00
_cell.angle_gamma   90.00
#
_symmetry.space_group_name_H-M   'P 1'
#
loop_
_entity.id
_entity.type
_entity.pdbx_description
1 polymer ?
#
loop_
_entity_poly.entity_id
_entity_poly.type
_entity_poly.pdbx_seq_one_letter_code
_entity_poly.pdbx_strand_id
1 'polypeptide(L)'
;MWNWALPINKNLWTSSYVLFTAGMACVALATIMWIVDVRGVTWWTRPWVTYGLNPMAAYVGSFFMARMTYSVLSVSYDGRSMPLQEAVFRALFLSWASPVNASLAFAVAFVLLWYGILVILERRHIILKV
;
A
#
# COMPACT_ATOMS: atom_id res chain seq x y z
N MET A 1 -32.93 -10.81 -15.50
CA MET A 1 -33.66 -9.86 -16.38
C MET A 1 -32.95 -8.51 -16.51
N TRP A 2 -32.45 -7.88 -15.44
CA TRP A 2 -31.81 -6.55 -15.51
C TRP A 2 -30.53 -6.45 -16.37
N ASN A 3 -29.64 -7.46 -16.34
CA ASN A 3 -28.40 -7.48 -17.14
C ASN A 3 -28.65 -7.59 -18.67
N TRP A 4 -29.86 -7.98 -19.10
CA TRP A 4 -30.24 -8.07 -20.52
C TRP A 4 -30.68 -6.72 -21.08
N ALA A 5 -31.21 -5.83 -20.24
CA ALA A 5 -31.63 -4.48 -20.61
C ALA A 5 -30.56 -3.41 -20.31
N LEU A 6 -29.75 -3.61 -19.26
CA LEU A 6 -28.66 -2.74 -18.83
C LEU A 6 -27.42 -3.58 -18.52
N PRO A 7 -26.60 -3.91 -19.55
CA PRO A 7 -25.40 -4.70 -19.36
C PRO A 7 -24.42 -3.99 -18.42
N ILE A 8 -23.69 -4.79 -17.62
CA ILE A 8 -22.67 -4.27 -16.71
C ILE A 8 -21.56 -3.59 -17.52
N ASN A 9 -21.55 -2.26 -17.50
CA ASN A 9 -20.52 -1.45 -18.15
C ASN A 9 -19.85 -0.53 -17.12
N LYS A 10 -18.55 -0.77 -16.91
CA LYS A 10 -17.71 -0.01 -15.98
C LYS A 10 -17.43 1.42 -16.46
N ASN A 11 -17.23 1.62 -17.77
CA ASN A 11 -16.92 2.93 -18.34
C ASN A 11 -18.11 3.89 -18.25
N LEU A 12 -19.32 3.36 -18.41
CA LEU A 12 -20.56 4.14 -18.34
C LEU A 12 -21.18 4.18 -16.94
N TRP A 13 -20.53 3.57 -15.93
CA TRP A 13 -21.03 3.56 -14.55
C TRP A 13 -22.52 3.17 -14.43
N THR A 14 -22.93 2.19 -15.23
CA THR A 14 -24.32 1.73 -15.31
C THR A 14 -24.87 1.32 -13.95
N SER A 15 -26.17 1.53 -13.70
CA SER A 15 -26.80 1.15 -12.42
C SER A 15 -26.64 -0.33 -12.09
N SER A 16 -26.55 -1.20 -13.09
CA SER A 16 -26.23 -2.63 -12.91
C SER A 16 -24.80 -2.85 -12.40
N TYR A 17 -23.82 -2.12 -12.93
CA TYR A 17 -22.44 -2.12 -12.42
C TYR A 17 -22.34 -1.57 -10.99
N VAL A 18 -23.04 -0.47 -10.69
CA VAL A 18 -23.05 0.13 -9.35
C VAL A 18 -23.68 -0.84 -8.34
N LEU A 19 -24.84 -1.42 -8.66
CA LEU A 19 -25.51 -2.37 -7.77
C LEU A 19 -24.65 -3.63 -7.55
N PHE A 20 -24.01 -4.13 -8.60
CA PHE A 20 -23.12 -5.29 -8.50
C PHE A 20 -21.92 -5.01 -7.60
N THR A 21 -21.21 -3.90 -7.83
CA THR A 21 -20.03 -3.52 -7.04
C THR A 21 -20.38 -3.17 -5.60
N ALA A 22 -21.49 -2.47 -5.36
CA ALA A 22 -22.00 -2.20 -4.02
C ALA A 22 -22.39 -3.49 -3.28
N GLY A 23 -23.10 -4.41 -3.95
CA GLY A 23 -23.44 -5.72 -3.39
C GLY A 23 -22.20 -6.53 -3.01
N MET A 24 -21.20 -6.58 -3.90
CA MET A 24 -19.92 -7.22 -3.64
C MET A 24 -19.19 -6.57 -2.45
N ALA A 25 -19.20 -5.24 -2.35
CA ALA A 25 -18.62 -4.52 -1.22
C ALA A 25 -19.32 -4.85 0.11
N CYS A 26 -20.65 -4.92 0.13
CA CYS A 26 -21.43 -5.31 1.30
C CYS A 26 -21.10 -6.75 1.75
N VAL A 27 -21.00 -7.70 0.82
CA VAL A 27 -20.63 -9.09 1.12
C VAL A 27 -19.20 -9.16 1.66
N ALA A 28 -18.26 -8.44 1.07
CA ALA A 28 -16.88 -8.39 1.54
C ALA A 28 -16.79 -7.82 2.97
N LEU A 29 -17.50 -6.71 3.23
CA LEU A 29 -17.57 -6.08 4.54
C LEU A 29 -18.18 -7.03 5.59
N ALA A 30 -19.31 -7.66 5.27
CA ALA A 30 -19.96 -8.62 6.16
C ALA A 30 -19.05 -9.82 6.46
N THR A 31 -18.28 -10.28 5.47
CA THR A 31 -17.31 -11.37 5.65
C THR A 31 -16.18 -10.96 6.60
N ILE A 32 -15.63 -9.75 6.43
CA ILE A 32 -14.59 -9.23 7.33
C ILE A 32 -15.12 -9.08 8.75
N MET A 33 -16.29 -8.45 8.94
CA MET A 33 -16.94 -8.31 10.24
C MET A 33 -17.16 -9.67 10.91
N TRP A 34 -17.63 -10.66 10.17
CA TRP A 34 -17.81 -12.00 10.73
C TRP A 34 -16.50 -12.68 11.12
N ILE A 35 -15.43 -12.53 10.34
CA ILE A 35 -14.11 -13.11 10.67
C ILE A 35 -13.47 -12.42 11.89
N VAL A 36 -13.58 -11.09 11.96
CA VAL A 36 -12.91 -10.29 13.00
C VAL A 36 -13.75 -10.23 14.28
N ASP A 37 -15.01 -9.82 14.18
CA ASP A 37 -15.86 -9.51 15.33
C ASP A 37 -16.53 -10.76 15.90
N VAL A 38 -17.00 -11.68 15.04
CA VAL A 38 -17.70 -12.89 15.49
C VAL A 38 -16.74 -14.04 15.77
N ARG A 39 -15.77 -14.29 14.88
CA ARG A 39 -14.79 -15.37 15.05
C ARG A 39 -13.54 -14.96 15.85
N GLY A 40 -13.35 -13.68 16.13
CA GLY A 40 -12.21 -13.18 16.92
C GLY A 40 -10.85 -13.33 16.25
N VAL A 41 -10.78 -13.59 14.94
CA VAL A 41 -9.52 -13.84 14.23
C VAL A 41 -8.88 -12.49 13.87
N THR A 42 -8.03 -11.98 14.76
CA THR A 42 -7.43 -10.62 14.66
C THR A 42 -5.94 -10.61 14.29
N TRP A 43 -5.26 -11.76 14.20
CA TRP A 43 -3.81 -11.81 13.98
C TRP A 43 -3.38 -11.14 12.66
N TRP A 44 -4.22 -11.21 11.62
CA TRP A 44 -3.98 -10.63 10.30
C TRP A 44 -4.39 -9.16 10.19
N THR A 45 -5.16 -8.63 11.15
CA THR A 45 -5.65 -7.25 11.11
C THR A 45 -4.59 -6.24 11.57
N ARG A 46 -3.59 -6.70 12.34
CA ARG A 46 -2.50 -5.87 12.89
C ARG A 46 -1.87 -4.88 11.91
N PRO A 47 -1.36 -5.28 10.73
CA PRO A 47 -0.75 -4.33 9.81
C PRO A 47 -1.73 -3.23 9.38
N TRP A 48 -2.97 -3.60 9.05
CA TRP A 48 -4.01 -2.66 8.64
C TRP A 48 -4.37 -1.67 9.74
N VAL A 49 -4.45 -2.13 10.98
CA VAL A 49 -4.70 -1.27 12.15
C VAL A 49 -3.55 -0.30 12.36
N THR A 50 -2.30 -0.75 12.33
CA THR A 50 -1.12 0.13 12.50
C THR A 50 -1.09 1.24 11.44
N TYR A 51 -1.39 0.91 10.17
CA TYR A 51 -1.51 1.93 9.11
C TYR A 51 -2.70 2.87 9.32
N GLY A 52 -3.84 2.35 9.79
CA GLY A 52 -5.04 3.14 10.08
C GLY A 52 -4.94 4.04 11.31
N LEU A 53 -4.06 3.72 12.26
CA LEU A 53 -3.83 4.54 13.46
C LEU A 53 -3.05 5.83 13.15
N ASN A 54 -2.16 5.79 12.17
CA ASN A 54 -1.25 6.88 11.80
C ASN A 54 -1.27 7.19 10.28
N PRO A 55 -2.45 7.47 9.69
CA PRO A 55 -2.59 7.61 8.25
C PRO A 55 -1.84 8.85 7.72
N MET A 56 -1.77 9.94 8.49
CA MET A 56 -1.07 11.15 8.09
C MET A 56 0.45 10.93 8.05
N ALA A 57 1.01 10.24 9.06
CA ALA A 57 2.43 9.90 9.09
C ALA A 57 2.80 9.00 7.91
N ALA A 58 1.97 8.01 7.60
CA ALA A 58 2.15 7.14 6.45
C ALA A 58 2.08 7.92 5.13
N TYR A 59 1.07 8.77 4.95
CA TYR A 59 0.86 9.50 3.70
C TYR A 59 1.91 10.60 3.48
N VAL A 60 2.01 11.53 4.42
CA VAL A 60 2.91 12.69 4.32
C VAL A 60 4.36 12.25 4.42
N GLY A 61 4.67 11.35 5.36
CA GLY A 61 6.01 10.84 5.55
C GLY A 61 6.53 10.06 4.34
N SER A 62 5.70 9.20 3.74
CA SER A 62 6.12 8.46 2.53
C SER A 62 6.35 9.38 1.35
N PHE A 63 5.55 10.44 1.21
CA PHE A 63 5.75 11.45 0.18
C PHE A 63 7.06 12.22 0.37
N PHE A 64 7.37 12.65 1.60
CA PHE A 64 8.64 13.31 1.91
C PHE A 64 9.83 12.39 1.66
N MET A 65 9.76 11.14 2.13
CA MET A 65 10.82 10.14 1.92
C MET A 65 11.05 9.92 0.42
N ALA A 66 9.99 9.68 -0.35
CA ALA A 66 10.08 9.55 -1.80
C ALA A 66 10.72 10.80 -2.42
N ARG A 67 10.26 12.00 -2.08
CA ARG A 67 10.79 13.24 -2.66
C ARG A 67 12.27 13.48 -2.32
N MET A 68 12.71 13.13 -1.11
CA MET A 68 14.13 13.19 -0.75
C MET A 68 14.97 12.18 -1.53
N THR A 69 14.50 10.94 -1.65
CA THR A 69 15.26 9.86 -2.31
C THR A 69 15.27 9.99 -3.84
N TYR A 70 14.20 10.51 -4.46
CA TYR A 70 14.10 10.69 -5.91
C TYR A 70 14.76 11.98 -6.41
N SER A 71 14.70 13.08 -5.64
CA SER A 71 15.03 14.41 -6.18
C SER A 71 16.22 15.11 -5.52
N VAL A 72 16.60 14.74 -4.29
CA VAL A 72 17.55 15.53 -3.48
C VAL A 72 18.88 14.81 -3.26
N LEU A 73 18.85 13.49 -3.06
CA LEU A 73 20.07 12.69 -2.90
C LEU A 73 20.48 12.06 -4.23
N SER A 74 21.31 12.77 -5.00
CA SER A 74 22.07 12.19 -6.11
C SER A 74 23.41 11.69 -5.58
N VAL A 75 23.63 10.38 -5.66
CA VAL A 75 24.91 9.76 -5.33
C VAL A 75 25.61 9.44 -6.64
N SER A 76 26.86 9.84 -6.77
CA SER A 76 27.68 9.47 -7.93
C SER A 76 28.08 8.01 -7.77
N TYR A 77 27.45 7.12 -8.54
CA TYR A 77 27.83 5.71 -8.63
C TYR A 77 28.32 5.48 -10.05
N ASP A 78 29.57 5.02 -10.20
CA ASP A 78 30.17 4.69 -11.49
C ASP A 78 30.23 5.85 -12.51
N GLY A 79 30.52 7.07 -12.02
CA GLY A 79 30.68 8.26 -12.87
C GLY A 79 29.37 8.86 -13.42
N ARG A 80 28.20 8.35 -13.00
CA ARG A 80 26.89 8.92 -13.33
C ARG A 80 26.16 9.33 -12.04
N SER A 81 25.63 10.55 -12.01
CA SER A 81 24.76 11.00 -10.92
C SER A 81 23.43 10.27 -11.00
N MET A 82 23.21 9.31 -10.10
CA MET A 82 21.95 8.57 -10.00
C MET A 82 21.26 8.89 -8.67
N PRO A 83 19.92 8.91 -8.63
CA PRO A 83 19.20 9.07 -7.37
C PRO A 83 19.50 7.89 -6.44
N LEU A 84 19.57 8.15 -5.13
CA LEU A 84 19.90 7.17 -4.09
C LEU A 84 19.04 5.88 -4.21
N GLN A 85 17.79 6.03 -4.61
CA GLN A 85 16.90 4.90 -4.84
C GLN A 85 17.41 3.97 -5.94
N GLU A 86 17.89 4.51 -7.06
CA GLU A 86 18.36 3.69 -8.17
C GLU A 86 19.66 2.96 -7.79
N ALA A 87 20.52 3.61 -7.00
CA ALA A 87 21.71 2.96 -6.44
C ALA A 87 21.33 1.79 -5.51
N VAL A 88 20.39 2.00 -4.59
CA VAL A 88 19.88 0.94 -3.68
C VAL A 88 19.18 -0.17 -4.46
N PHE A 89 18.37 0.18 -5.47
CA PHE A 89 17.68 -0.78 -6.32
C PHE A 89 18.67 -1.64 -7.11
N ARG A 90 19.69 -1.03 -7.72
CA ARG A 90 20.71 -1.74 -8.49
C ARG A 90 21.60 -2.60 -7.61
N ALA A 91 22.07 -2.06 -6.48
CA ALA A 91 23.00 -2.75 -5.59
C ALA A 91 22.33 -3.89 -4.80
N LEU A 92 21.12 -3.69 -4.28
CA LEU A 92 20.47 -4.64 -3.37
C LEU A 92 19.43 -5.55 -4.04
N PHE A 93 18.81 -5.15 -5.16
CA PHE A 93 17.70 -5.90 -5.75
C PHE A 93 18.01 -6.46 -7.14
N LEU A 94 18.63 -5.68 -8.04
CA LEU A 94 19.05 -6.18 -9.36
C LEU A 94 20.29 -7.07 -9.32
N SER A 95 21.06 -7.06 -8.23
CA SER A 95 22.26 -7.88 -8.10
C SER A 95 21.97 -9.38 -8.05
N TRP A 96 20.77 -9.79 -7.62
CA TRP A 96 20.40 -11.19 -7.46
C TRP A 96 19.02 -11.55 -8.06
N ALA A 97 18.18 -10.58 -8.44
CA ALA A 97 16.84 -10.83 -8.95
C ALA A 97 16.64 -10.27 -10.37
N SER A 98 15.77 -10.93 -11.14
CA SER A 98 15.32 -10.42 -12.44
C SER A 98 14.61 -9.07 -12.28
N PRO A 99 14.56 -8.21 -13.31
CA PRO A 99 14.02 -6.84 -13.17
C PRO A 99 12.59 -6.77 -12.62
N VAL A 100 11.75 -7.74 -12.96
CA VAL A 100 10.36 -7.84 -12.49
C VAL A 100 10.30 -8.23 -11.01
N ASN A 101 11.11 -9.20 -10.59
CA ASN A 101 11.14 -9.65 -9.20
C ASN A 101 11.83 -8.62 -8.30
N ALA A 102 12.84 -7.93 -8.81
CA ALA A 102 13.54 -6.85 -8.14
C ALA A 102 12.58 -5.69 -7.81
N SER A 103 11.72 -5.28 -8.76
CA SER A 103 10.75 -4.21 -8.54
C SER A 103 9.67 -4.59 -7.52
N LEU A 104 9.17 -5.84 -7.57
CA LEU A 104 8.25 -6.37 -6.58
C LEU A 104 8.89 -6.39 -5.18
N ALA A 105 10.12 -6.89 -5.06
CA ALA A 105 10.84 -6.97 -3.80
C ALA A 105 11.12 -5.57 -3.23
N PHE A 106 11.47 -4.60 -4.07
CA PHE A 106 11.64 -3.21 -3.65
C PHE A 106 10.33 -2.60 -3.12
N ALA A 107 9.21 -2.81 -3.81
CA ALA A 107 7.90 -2.34 -3.36
C ALA A 107 7.51 -2.96 -2.00
N VAL A 108 7.71 -4.27 -1.84
CA VAL A 108 7.45 -4.96 -0.56
C VAL A 108 8.37 -4.45 0.54
N ALA A 109 9.67 -4.27 0.27
CA ALA A 109 10.61 -3.74 1.24
C ALA A 109 10.25 -2.31 1.68
N PHE A 110 9.81 -1.46 0.75
CA PHE A 110 9.36 -0.11 1.06
C PHE A 110 8.13 -0.09 1.97
N VAL A 111 7.14 -0.96 1.70
CA VAL A 111 5.97 -1.12 2.56
C VAL A 111 6.39 -1.64 3.93
N LEU A 112 7.24 -2.67 4.01
CA LEU A 112 7.71 -3.21 5.30
C LEU A 112 8.52 -2.20 6.11
N LEU A 113 9.31 -1.36 5.45
CA LEU A 113 10.05 -0.27 6.08
C LEU A 113 9.07 0.72 6.73
N TRP A 114 8.06 1.16 5.98
CA TRP A 114 7.02 2.05 6.51
C TRP A 114 6.22 1.41 7.64
N TYR A 115 5.89 0.13 7.50
CA TYR A 115 5.24 -0.62 8.56
C TYR A 115 6.09 -0.61 9.84
N GLY A 116 7.40 -0.85 9.74
CA GLY A 116 8.32 -0.76 10.88
C GLY A 116 8.34 0.63 11.55
N ILE A 117 8.37 1.70 10.76
CA ILE A 117 8.29 3.08 11.27
C ILE A 117 6.98 3.31 12.02
N LEU A 118 5.85 2.90 11.44
CA LEU A 118 4.54 3.10 12.05
C LEU A 118 4.35 2.25 13.31
N VAL A 119 4.89 1.02 13.36
CA VAL A 119 4.93 0.20 14.58
C VAL A 119 5.75 0.89 15.68
N ILE A 120 6.86 1.55 15.34
CA ILE A 120 7.64 2.33 16.32
C ILE A 120 6.83 3.52 16.84
N LEU A 121 6.13 4.25 15.97
CA LEU A 121 5.25 5.34 16.39
C LEU A 121 4.11 4.84 17.30
N GLU A 122 3.49 3.72 16.92
CA GLU A 122 2.42 3.07 17.68
C GLU A 122 2.91 2.66 19.08
N ARG A 123 4.09 2.02 19.17
CA ARG A 123 4.71 1.66 20.46
C ARG A 123 5.07 2.87 21.31
N ARG A 124 5.32 4.03 20.69
CA ARG A 124 5.58 5.29 21.40
C ARG A 124 4.30 6.07 21.73
N HIS A 125 3.12 5.52 21.44
CA HIS A 125 1.82 6.18 21.62
C HIS A 125 1.71 7.55 20.92
N ILE A 126 2.52 7.79 19.87
CA ILE A 126 2.43 9.01 19.07
C ILE A 126 1.40 8.76 17.98
N ILE A 127 0.25 9.43 18.11
CA ILE A 127 -0.87 9.30 17.20
C ILE A 127 -1.01 10.59 16.41
N LEU A 128 -0.63 10.55 15.13
CA LEU A 128 -0.81 11.66 14.19
C LEU A 128 -2.08 11.39 13.36
N LYS A 129 -3.20 11.85 13.92
CA LYS A 129 -4.52 11.83 13.28
C LYS A 129 -4.93 13.25 12.88
N VAL A 130 -5.75 13.32 11.84
CA VAL A 130 -6.45 14.54 11.41
C VAL A 130 -7.75 14.66 12.20
#